data_AF-A0A7R9A686-F1
#
_entry.id   AF-A0A7R9A686-F1
#
_cell.length_a   1.000
_cell.length_b   1.000
_cell.length_c   1.000
_cell.angle_alpha   90.00
_cell.angle_beta   90.00
_cell.angle_gamma   90.00
#
_symmetry.space_group_name_H-M   'P 1'
#
loop_
_entity.id
_entity.type
_entity.pdbx_description
1 polymer ?
#
loop_
_entity_poly.entity_id
_entity_poly.type
_entity_poly.pdbx_seq_one_letter_code
_entity_poly.pdbx_strand_id
1 'polypeptide(L)'
;VNKNQYPFSYALGVIAATRPKLQTFWKYAKVELRPPSPSEIPQIKREIQNLLVAAKERRWKQLTVQEAWLNTLVTLEVVFCFFIGECLGKRHFVGYEV
;
A
#
# COMPACT_ATOMS: atom_id res chain seq x y z
N VAL A 1 -26.64 -5.16 -39.39
CA VAL A 1 -25.19 -5.29 -39.60
C VAL A 1 -24.60 -6.02 -38.40
N ASN A 2 -23.96 -7.16 -38.64
CA ASN A 2 -23.58 -8.19 -37.66
C ASN A 2 -22.65 -7.68 -36.54
N LYS A 3 -22.98 -7.96 -35.27
CA LYS A 3 -22.21 -7.56 -34.07
C LYS A 3 -20.99 -8.47 -33.76
N ASN A 4 -20.64 -9.39 -34.65
CA ASN A 4 -19.71 -10.51 -34.38
C ASN A 4 -18.29 -10.36 -34.95
N GLN A 5 -17.73 -9.15 -35.17
CA GLN A 5 -16.48 -9.10 -35.95
C GLN A 5 -15.48 -7.96 -35.72
N TYR A 6 -15.16 -7.49 -34.50
CA TYR A 6 -13.84 -6.82 -34.29
C TYR A 6 -13.27 -7.07 -32.89
N PRO A 7 -12.32 -8.01 -32.73
CA PRO A 7 -11.65 -8.23 -31.46
C PRO A 7 -10.92 -6.99 -30.91
N PHE A 8 -10.55 -6.10 -31.80
CA PHE A 8 -9.83 -4.88 -31.51
C PHE A 8 -10.72 -3.76 -30.92
N SER A 9 -12.02 -3.74 -31.22
CA SER A 9 -12.90 -2.61 -30.88
C SER A 9 -13.30 -2.60 -29.40
N TYR A 10 -13.57 -3.77 -28.81
CA TYR A 10 -13.81 -3.86 -27.36
C TYR A 10 -12.53 -3.59 -26.55
N ALA A 11 -11.37 -4.01 -27.07
CA ALA A 11 -10.08 -3.76 -26.42
C ALA A 11 -9.80 -2.26 -26.36
N LEU A 12 -10.05 -1.52 -27.45
CA LEU A 12 -9.95 -0.06 -27.48
C LEU A 12 -10.92 0.61 -26.49
N GLY A 13 -12.15 0.12 -26.37
CA GLY A 13 -13.12 0.61 -25.38
C GLY A 13 -12.66 0.41 -23.93
N VAL A 14 -12.10 -0.76 -23.62
CA VAL A 14 -11.53 -1.07 -22.30
C VAL A 14 -10.31 -0.19 -22.02
N ILE A 15 -9.42 0.01 -22.99
CA ILE A 15 -8.26 0.89 -22.86
C ILE A 15 -8.71 2.34 -22.62
N ALA A 16 -9.70 2.83 -23.37
CA ALA A 16 -10.25 4.17 -23.20
C ALA A 16 -10.87 4.36 -21.80
N ALA A 17 -11.53 3.34 -21.26
CA ALA A 17 -12.14 3.38 -19.93
C ALA A 17 -11.14 3.24 -18.76
N THR A 18 -10.07 2.45 -18.95
CA THR A 18 -9.07 2.16 -17.89
C THR A 18 -7.97 3.21 -17.82
N ARG A 19 -7.60 3.84 -18.94
CA ARG A 19 -6.56 4.88 -19.02
C ARG A 19 -6.74 6.03 -18.01
N PRO A 20 -7.90 6.69 -17.86
CA PRO A 20 -8.05 7.77 -16.89
C PRO A 20 -7.95 7.27 -15.44
N LYS A 21 -8.44 6.07 -15.14
CA LYS A 21 -8.35 5.47 -13.79
C LYS A 21 -6.89 5.16 -13.42
N LEU A 22 -6.14 4.59 -14.36
CA LEU A 22 -4.71 4.33 -14.17
C LEU A 22 -3.89 5.62 -14.06
N GLN A 23 -4.24 6.66 -14.80
CA GLN A 23 -3.59 7.97 -14.67
C GLN A 23 -3.80 8.58 -13.28
N THR A 24 -5.02 8.52 -12.75
CA THR A 24 -5.31 8.98 -11.38
C THR A 24 -4.56 8.13 -10.35
N PHE A 25 -4.58 6.80 -10.48
CA PHE A 25 -3.80 5.91 -9.61
C PHE A 25 -2.31 6.24 -9.63
N TRP A 26 -1.73 6.40 -10.82
CA TRP A 26 -0.31 6.72 -11.01
C TRP A 26 0.07 8.08 -10.40
N LYS A 27 -0.83 9.06 -10.45
CA LYS A 27 -0.63 10.37 -9.82
C LYS A 27 -0.44 10.26 -8.31
N TYR A 28 -1.31 9.52 -7.62
CA TYR A 28 -1.22 9.35 -6.17
C TYR A 28 -0.11 8.39 -5.74
N ALA A 29 0.02 7.27 -6.47
CA ALA A 29 1.07 6.28 -6.22
C ALA A 29 2.48 6.89 -6.23
N LYS A 30 2.75 7.86 -7.11
CA LYS A 30 4.04 8.54 -7.16
C LYS A 30 4.40 9.33 -5.90
N VAL A 31 3.40 9.85 -5.19
CA VAL A 31 3.64 10.70 -4.01
C VAL A 31 3.62 9.87 -2.75
N GLU A 32 2.70 8.91 -2.66
CA GLU A 32 2.46 8.12 -1.44
C GLU A 32 3.31 6.86 -1.36
N LEU A 33 3.58 6.20 -2.50
CA LEU A 33 4.36 4.96 -2.56
C LEU A 33 5.82 5.20 -2.93
N ARG A 34 6.30 6.46 -2.86
CA ARG A 34 7.72 6.74 -3.07
C ARG A 34 8.52 6.16 -1.91
N PRO A 35 9.70 5.57 -2.16
CA PRO A 35 10.61 5.26 -1.07
C PRO A 35 10.97 6.57 -0.33
N PRO A 36 11.11 6.52 1.00
CA PRO A 36 11.49 7.69 1.78
C PRO A 36 12.85 8.22 1.32
N SER A 37 12.99 9.53 1.32
CA SER A 37 14.27 10.17 1.07
C SER A 37 15.23 9.86 2.23
N PRO A 38 16.53 9.65 1.99
CA PRO A 38 17.52 9.45 3.05
C PRO A 38 17.51 10.53 4.13
N SER A 39 17.11 11.76 3.77
CA SER A 39 16.95 12.89 4.69
C SER A 39 15.81 12.72 5.71
N GLU A 40 14.82 11.88 5.43
CA GLU A 40 13.66 11.62 6.30
C GLU A 40 13.97 10.54 7.37
N ILE A 41 15.04 9.75 7.18
CA ILE A 41 15.43 8.65 8.09
C ILE A 41 15.69 9.12 9.54
N PRO A 42 16.40 10.24 9.80
CA PRO A 42 16.62 10.71 11.17
C PRO A 42 15.32 11.08 11.88
N GLN A 43 14.34 11.61 11.15
CA GLN A 43 13.03 11.95 11.71
C GLN A 43 12.27 10.68 12.11
N ILE A 44 12.20 9.68 11.21
CA ILE A 44 11.57 8.39 11.49
C ILE A 44 12.16 7.74 12.74
N LYS A 45 13.49 7.77 12.90
CA LYS A 45 14.16 7.23 14.10
C LYS A 45 13.70 7.92 15.39
N ARG A 46 13.57 9.25 15.36
CA ARG A 46 13.08 10.03 16.52
C ARG A 46 11.63 9.69 16.85
N GLU A 47 10.78 9.54 15.84
CA GLU A 47 9.37 9.17 16.02
C GLU A 47 9.24 7.77 16.65
N ILE A 48 10.03 6.79 16.20
CA ILE A 48 10.07 5.46 16.83
C ILE A 48 10.51 5.55 18.29
N GLN A 49 11.55 6.34 18.61
CA GLN A 49 11.97 6.55 19.99
C GLN A 49 10.86 7.15 20.86
N ASN A 50 10.13 8.13 20.34
CA ASN A 50 8.99 8.73 21.04
C ASN A 50 7.86 7.73 21.29
N LEU A 51 7.57 6.85 20.32
CA LEU A 51 6.60 5.78 20.48
C LEU A 51 7.01 4.78 21.57
N LEU A 52 8.29 4.43 21.65
CA LEU A 52 8.82 3.56 22.71
C LEU A 52 8.69 4.19 24.10
N VAL A 53 9.00 5.49 24.22
CA VAL A 53 8.82 6.24 25.47
C VAL A 53 7.34 6.29 25.85
N ALA A 54 6.45 6.59 24.89
CA ALA A 54 5.00 6.63 25.13
C ALA A 54 4.44 5.26 25.54
N ALA A 55 4.96 4.17 24.98
CA ALA A 55 4.60 2.81 25.37
C ALA A 55 5.05 2.50 26.81
N LYS A 56 6.28 2.90 27.18
CA LYS A 56 6.82 2.74 28.55
C LYS A 56 6.02 3.54 29.57
N GLU A 57 5.63 4.76 29.22
CA GLU A 57 4.80 5.66 30.04
C GLU A 57 3.32 5.25 30.10
N ARG A 58 2.94 4.13 29.47
CA ARG A 58 1.56 3.60 29.42
C ARG A 58 0.54 4.56 28.80
N ARG A 59 0.97 5.48 27.92
CA ARG A 59 0.11 6.46 27.25
C ARG A 59 -0.90 5.81 26.30
N TRP A 60 -0.67 4.57 25.89
CA TRP A 60 -1.62 3.75 25.12
C TRP A 60 -2.97 3.54 25.81
N LYS A 61 -3.04 3.68 27.15
CA LYS A 61 -4.30 3.56 27.91
C LYS A 61 -5.22 4.78 27.79
N GLN A 62 -4.69 5.90 27.31
CA GLN A 62 -5.44 7.15 27.15
C GLN A 62 -5.98 7.33 25.71
N LEU A 63 -5.69 6.38 24.82
CA LEU A 63 -6.14 6.43 23.43
C LEU A 63 -7.63 6.18 23.33
N THR A 64 -8.31 6.93 22.47
CA THR A 64 -9.71 6.67 22.14
C THR A 64 -9.81 5.42 21.26
N VAL A 65 -10.97 4.76 21.27
CA VAL A 65 -11.20 3.54 20.46
C VAL A 65 -11.03 3.83 18.96
N GLN A 66 -11.42 5.02 18.50
CA GLN A 66 -11.27 5.42 17.11
C GLN A 66 -9.79 5.52 16.70
N GLU A 67 -8.96 6.16 17.53
CA GLU A 67 -7.52 6.25 17.28
C GLU A 67 -6.83 4.88 17.32
N ALA A 68 -7.18 4.05 18.31
CA ALA A 68 -6.64 2.70 18.41
C ALA A 68 -7.00 1.85 17.18
N TRP A 69 -8.22 1.98 16.68
CA TRP A 69 -8.67 1.28 15.48
C TRP A 69 -7.91 1.73 14.23
N LEU A 70 -7.75 3.05 14.02
CA LEU A 70 -6.99 3.59 12.89
C LEU A 70 -5.53 3.12 12.92
N ASN A 71 -4.87 3.20 14.08
CA ASN A 71 -3.49 2.73 14.24
C ASN A 71 -3.34 1.23 13.95
N THR A 72 -4.37 0.43 14.31
CA THR A 72 -4.40 -1.00 14.01
C THR A 72 -4.51 -1.26 12.51
N LEU A 73 -5.38 -0.53 11.80
CA LEU A 73 -5.53 -0.67 10.34
C LEU A 73 -4.24 -0.31 9.59
N VAL A 74 -3.57 0.78 9.97
CA VAL A 74 -2.27 1.16 9.38
C VAL A 74 -1.22 0.09 9.68
N THR A 75 -1.20 -0.46 10.89
CA THR A 75 -0.28 -1.57 11.24
C THR A 75 -0.52 -2.79 10.35
N LEU A 76 -1.78 -3.15 10.11
CA LEU A 76 -2.14 -4.25 9.22
C LEU A 76 -1.70 -4.00 7.77
N GLU A 77 -1.87 -2.77 7.27
CA GLU A 77 -1.40 -2.38 5.93
C GLU A 77 0.10 -2.63 5.76
N VAL A 78 0.92 -2.23 6.73
CA VAL A 78 2.38 -2.46 6.70
C VAL A 78 2.72 -3.95 6.70
N VAL A 79 1.99 -4.76 7.49
CA VAL A 79 2.16 -6.22 7.52
C VAL A 79 1.81 -6.84 6.16
N PHE A 80 0.73 -6.39 5.50
CA PHE A 80 0.40 -6.88 4.16
C PHE A 80 1.44 -6.47 3.12
N CYS A 81 2.02 -5.27 3.22
CA CYS A 81 3.11 -4.84 2.37
C CYS A 81 4.34 -5.78 2.49
N PHE A 82 4.66 -6.22 3.72
CA PHE A 82 5.71 -7.22 3.95
C PHE A 82 5.42 -8.55 3.22
N PHE A 83 4.20 -9.10 3.34
CA PHE A 83 3.83 -10.34 2.66
C PHE A 83 3.85 -10.21 1.13
N ILE A 84 3.44 -9.07 0.58
CA ILE A 84 3.55 -8.77 -0.86
C ILE A 84 5.03 -8.80 -1.27
N GLY A 85 5.92 -8.24 -0.45
CA GLY A 85 7.37 -8.30 -0.65
C GLY A 85 7.92 -9.72 -0.65
N GLU A 86 7.48 -10.57 0.28
CA GLU A 86 7.87 -11.99 0.31
C GLU A 86 7.38 -12.75 -0.92
N CYS A 87 6.14 -12.52 -1.37
CA CYS A 87 5.62 -13.11 -2.61
C CYS A 87 6.46 -12.69 -3.83
N LEU A 88 6.88 -11.43 -3.90
CA LEU A 88 7.75 -10.94 -4.97
C LEU A 88 9.16 -11.54 -4.89
N GLY A 89 9.71 -11.68 -3.68
CA GLY A 89 11.02 -12.29 -3.43
C GLY A 89 11.08 -13.77 -3.80
N LYS A 90 10.02 -14.52 -3.50
CA LYS A 90 9.88 -15.94 -3.86
C LYS A 90 9.47 -16.15 -5.32
N ARG A 91 8.94 -15.11 -5.99
CA ARG A 91 8.39 -15.13 -7.35
C ARG A 91 7.22 -16.10 -7.58
N HIS A 92 6.70 -16.75 -6.53
CA HIS A 92 5.54 -17.64 -6.56
C HIS A 92 4.44 -17.10 -5.63
N PHE A 93 3.21 -17.07 -6.14
CA PHE A 93 2.03 -16.63 -5.37
C PHE A 93 1.46 -17.72 -4.47
N VAL A 94 1.78 -19.00 -4.72
CA VAL A 94 1.28 -20.15 -3.97
C VAL A 94 2.42 -21.13 -3.70
N GLY A 95 2.74 -21.36 -2.42
CA GLY A 95 3.71 -22.38 -1.98
C GLY A 95 5.17 -22.07 -2.34
N TYR A 96 6.11 -22.76 -1.69
CA TYR A 96 7.39 -23.05 -2.33
C TYR A 96 7.14 -24.22 -3.29
N GLU A 97 7.63 -24.14 -4.53
CA GLU A 97 7.78 -25.35 -5.35
C GLU A 97 8.76 -26.25 -4.59
N VAL A 98 8.30 -27.44 -4.19
CA VAL A 98 9.15 -28.53 -3.68
C VAL A 98 9.39 -29.54 -4.78
#